data_AF-A0A067GSF1-F1
#
_entry.id   AF-A0A067GSF1-F1
#
_cell.length_a   1.000
_cell.length_b   1.000
_cell.length_c   1.000
_cell.angle_alpha   90.00
_cell.angle_beta   90.00
_cell.angle_gamma   90.00
#
_symmetry.space_group_name_H-M   'P 1'
#
loop_
_entity.id
_entity.type
_entity.pdbx_description
1 polymer ?
#
loop_
_entity_poly.entity_id
_entity_poly.type
_entity_poly.pdbx_seq_one_letter_code
_entity_poly.pdbx_strand_id
1 'polypeptide(L)'
;MSRYLLVLLLCFLGLGFGQGFKVPFRVNDVLPVLPRQLSWPVLNNFHSAVDLLPYYVGSVTPNNGSIDWKGACFYGNEARLEFTEGDREPAGGILYLKTSDAHSWTCMDLYVFATPYRVTWDYYFSAREHTLKFDSWEEPAELEYVKQHGVSVFLMPSGMMGTLLSLIDILPLFSNSHWGQNANLAFLEKHMGATFEKRPQPWHATINPEDVHSGDFLAVSKIRGRWGGFETLEKWVTGAFAGHTAVCLKDKEGNLWVGESGHENEKGEEIIVVIPWDEWWELALKDDSNPQIALLPLHPDVRAKFNSTAAWEYARSMSGKPYGYHNMIFSWIDTMADNYPPPLDAHLVCVSLIRFTCLLNLCAT
;
A
#
# COMPACT_ATOMS: atom_id res chain seq x y z
N MET A 1 -18.12 4.01 42.79
CA MET A 1 -18.69 2.71 42.36
C MET A 1 -17.83 1.59 42.93
N SER A 2 -18.43 0.67 43.70
CA SER A 2 -17.71 -0.39 44.41
C SER A 2 -17.06 -1.38 43.43
N ARG A 3 -15.83 -1.84 43.71
CA ARG A 3 -15.08 -2.84 42.92
C ARG A 3 -15.91 -4.10 42.63
N TYR A 4 -16.84 -4.46 43.51
CA TYR A 4 -17.76 -5.58 43.32
C TYR A 4 -18.76 -5.37 42.18
N LEU A 5 -19.18 -4.13 41.91
CA LEU A 5 -20.09 -3.81 40.82
C LEU A 5 -19.41 -3.93 39.45
N LEU A 6 -18.11 -3.59 39.38
CA LEU A 6 -17.31 -3.67 38.15
C LEU A 6 -17.00 -5.14 37.78
N VAL A 7 -16.71 -5.97 38.79
CA VAL A 7 -16.50 -7.41 38.60
C VAL A 7 -17.80 -8.11 38.19
N LEU A 8 -18.94 -7.73 38.77
CA LEU A 8 -20.25 -8.22 38.34
C LEU A 8 -20.56 -7.84 36.88
N LEU A 9 -20.27 -6.62 36.46
CA LEU A 9 -20.42 -6.18 35.07
C LEU A 9 -19.53 -6.97 34.10
N LEU A 10 -18.28 -7.24 34.49
CA LEU A 10 -17.34 -8.06 33.70
C LEU A 10 -17.76 -9.55 33.65
N CYS A 11 -18.31 -10.10 34.72
CA CYS A 11 -18.84 -11.47 34.74
C CYS A 11 -20.11 -11.62 33.90
N PHE A 12 -20.98 -10.60 33.83
CA PHE A 12 -22.13 -10.58 32.93
C PHE A 12 -21.74 -10.43 31.45
N LEU A 13 -20.61 -9.76 31.16
CA LEU A 13 -20.05 -9.65 29.82
C LEU A 13 -19.27 -10.92 29.37
N GLY A 14 -18.80 -11.75 30.32
CA GLY A 14 -17.96 -12.91 30.05
C GLY A 14 -18.69 -14.27 29.95
N LEU A 15 -19.95 -14.37 30.37
CA LEU A 15 -20.75 -15.59 30.26
C LEU A 15 -21.53 -15.58 28.96
N GLY A 16 -21.00 -16.27 27.95
CA GLY A 16 -21.69 -16.53 26.69
C GLY A 16 -22.99 -17.28 26.92
N PHE A 17 -24.11 -16.56 26.83
CA PHE A 17 -25.44 -17.17 26.73
C PHE A 17 -25.70 -17.57 25.28
N GLY A 18 -26.03 -18.85 25.09
CA GLY A 18 -26.42 -19.42 23.81
C GLY A 18 -27.65 -18.73 23.22
N GLN A 19 -27.62 -18.60 21.89
CA GLN A 19 -28.67 -18.13 20.99
C GLN A 19 -29.24 -16.71 21.24
N GLY A 20 -28.81 -15.77 20.38
CA GLY A 20 -29.73 -14.78 19.80
C GLY A 20 -29.91 -13.42 20.47
N PHE A 21 -29.22 -13.10 21.57
CA PHE A 21 -29.23 -11.72 22.09
C PHE A 21 -28.09 -10.90 21.48
N LYS A 22 -28.43 -9.97 20.58
CA LYS A 22 -27.50 -8.94 20.09
C LYS A 22 -27.12 -8.03 21.27
N VAL A 23 -25.86 -8.08 21.68
CA VAL A 23 -25.33 -7.15 22.69
C VAL A 23 -25.33 -5.73 22.13
N PRO A 24 -25.62 -4.69 22.94
CA PRO A 24 -25.67 -3.31 22.44
C PRO A 24 -24.34 -2.85 21.87
N PHE A 25 -23.23 -3.42 22.37
CA PHE A 25 -21.86 -3.19 21.87
C PHE A 25 -21.03 -4.46 22.09
N ARG A 26 -20.10 -4.78 21.18
CA ARG A 26 -18.98 -5.69 21.51
C ARG A 26 -17.85 -4.91 22.14
N VAL A 27 -17.03 -5.58 22.95
CA VAL A 27 -15.85 -4.96 23.59
C VAL A 27 -15.01 -4.21 22.55
N ASN A 28 -14.79 -4.80 21.38
CA ASN A 28 -14.03 -4.22 20.27
C ASN A 28 -14.62 -2.90 19.72
N ASP A 29 -15.94 -2.71 19.78
CA ASP A 29 -16.61 -1.51 19.28
C ASP A 29 -16.48 -0.32 20.26
N VAL A 30 -16.23 -0.61 21.54
CA VAL A 30 -16.13 0.39 22.63
C VAL A 30 -14.67 0.65 23.02
N LEU A 31 -13.73 -0.23 22.64
CA LEU A 31 -12.29 -0.06 22.88
C LEU A 31 -11.79 1.35 22.53
N PRO A 32 -12.16 1.99 21.40
CA PRO A 32 -11.70 3.34 21.08
C PRO A 32 -12.19 4.43 22.04
N VAL A 33 -13.30 4.20 22.74
CA VAL A 33 -13.97 5.18 23.63
C VAL A 33 -13.52 5.00 25.09
N LEU A 34 -12.89 3.87 25.42
CA LEU A 34 -12.38 3.57 26.76
C LEU A 34 -11.09 4.37 27.06
N PRO A 35 -10.81 4.67 28.35
CA PRO A 35 -9.59 5.36 28.76
C PRO A 35 -8.34 4.69 28.20
N ARG A 36 -7.41 5.47 27.64
CA ARG A 36 -6.19 4.99 26.96
C ARG A 36 -5.42 3.90 27.74
N GLN A 37 -5.42 3.95 29.06
CA GLN A 37 -4.73 2.97 29.91
C GLN A 37 -5.31 1.54 29.81
N LEU A 38 -6.59 1.40 29.43
CA LEU A 38 -7.29 0.12 29.31
C LEU A 38 -7.43 -0.32 27.85
N SER A 39 -7.58 0.62 26.93
CA SER A 39 -7.81 0.34 25.51
C SER A 39 -6.53 0.18 24.69
N TRP A 40 -5.47 0.94 24.99
CA TRP A 40 -4.26 1.00 24.17
C TRP A 40 -3.48 -0.33 24.04
N PRO A 41 -3.34 -1.16 25.10
CA PRO A 41 -2.67 -2.47 24.98
C PRO A 41 -3.45 -3.46 24.11
N VAL A 42 -4.76 -3.30 24.02
CA VAL A 42 -5.67 -4.17 23.26
C VAL A 42 -5.81 -3.65 21.82
N LEU A 43 -5.97 -2.34 21.64
CA LEU A 43 -5.97 -1.66 20.33
C LEU A 43 -4.65 -1.86 19.58
N ASN A 44 -3.49 -1.82 20.24
CA ASN A 44 -2.19 -2.08 19.60
C ASN A 44 -2.06 -3.52 19.05
N ASN A 45 -2.83 -4.48 19.56
CA ASN A 45 -2.86 -5.85 19.05
C ASN A 45 -3.90 -6.04 17.93
N PHE A 46 -4.84 -5.10 17.77
CA PHE A 46 -5.91 -5.19 16.78
C PHE A 46 -5.67 -4.33 15.54
N HIS A 47 -4.62 -3.49 15.52
CA HIS A 47 -4.40 -2.53 14.43
C HIS A 47 -2.97 -2.58 13.88
N SER A 48 -2.87 -2.58 12.56
CA SER A 48 -1.67 -2.36 11.76
C SER A 48 -1.97 -1.31 10.69
N ALA A 49 -0.93 -0.62 10.20
CA ALA A 49 -0.96 0.12 8.95
C ALA A 49 -1.55 -0.69 7.77
N VAL A 50 -1.41 -2.01 7.80
CA VAL A 50 -1.99 -2.94 6.82
C VAL A 50 -3.53 -2.96 6.87
N ASP A 51 -4.14 -2.64 8.01
CA ASP A 51 -5.61 -2.63 8.18
C ASP A 51 -6.29 -1.40 7.55
N LEU A 52 -5.52 -0.48 6.96
CA LEU A 52 -6.02 0.56 6.06
C LEU A 52 -6.29 0.08 4.64
N LEU A 53 -5.81 -1.10 4.29
CA LEU A 53 -6.00 -1.64 2.94
C LEU A 53 -7.36 -2.34 2.90
N PRO A 54 -8.26 -1.95 1.97
CA PRO A 54 -9.53 -2.62 1.82
C PRO A 54 -9.31 -3.98 1.18
N TYR A 55 -9.94 -5.03 1.66
CA TYR A 55 -9.81 -6.35 1.04
C TYR A 55 -10.88 -6.55 -0.05
N TYR A 56 -10.54 -7.25 -1.13
CA TYR A 56 -11.50 -7.53 -2.19
C TYR A 56 -12.58 -8.51 -1.72
N VAL A 57 -13.84 -8.11 -1.94
CA VAL A 57 -15.02 -8.91 -1.60
C VAL A 57 -15.52 -9.68 -2.82
N GLY A 58 -15.56 -9.02 -3.97
CA GLY A 58 -16.11 -9.57 -5.20
C GLY A 58 -16.46 -8.49 -6.22
N SER A 59 -16.80 -8.91 -7.43
CA SER A 59 -17.26 -8.02 -8.50
C SER A 59 -18.75 -8.18 -8.73
N VAL A 60 -19.49 -7.07 -8.63
CA VAL A 60 -20.92 -7.04 -8.92
C VAL A 60 -21.10 -6.83 -10.41
N THR A 61 -21.47 -7.89 -11.12
CA THR A 61 -21.78 -7.83 -12.55
C THR A 61 -23.29 -7.72 -12.77
N PRO A 62 -23.73 -7.09 -13.86
CA PRO A 62 -25.17 -6.97 -14.17
C PRO A 62 -25.82 -8.31 -14.56
N ASN A 63 -25.03 -9.30 -15.01
CA ASN A 63 -25.54 -10.55 -15.59
C ASN A 63 -25.43 -11.78 -14.66
N ASN A 64 -24.55 -11.78 -13.65
CA ASN A 64 -24.38 -12.95 -12.75
C ASN A 64 -25.26 -12.90 -11.48
N GLY A 65 -26.23 -11.99 -11.42
CA GLY A 65 -27.13 -11.88 -10.26
C GLY A 65 -26.50 -11.10 -9.09
N SER A 66 -26.70 -11.58 -7.86
CA SER A 66 -26.17 -10.96 -6.65
C SER A 66 -24.95 -11.70 -6.10
N ILE A 67 -24.05 -10.95 -5.47
CA ILE A 67 -22.93 -11.51 -4.68
C ILE A 67 -23.25 -11.36 -3.20
N ASP A 68 -22.84 -12.33 -2.38
CA ASP A 68 -23.00 -12.31 -0.93
C ASP A 68 -21.68 -12.39 -0.18
N TRP A 69 -21.60 -11.73 0.98
CA TRP A 69 -20.40 -11.77 1.83
C TRP A 69 -20.69 -11.42 3.29
N LYS A 70 -19.67 -11.61 4.12
CA LYS A 70 -19.63 -11.16 5.51
C LYS A 70 -18.80 -9.89 5.62
N GLY A 71 -19.43 -8.83 6.11
CA GLY A 71 -18.80 -7.57 6.45
C GLY A 71 -18.24 -7.55 7.87
N ALA A 72 -17.64 -6.42 8.25
CA ALA A 72 -17.13 -6.20 9.60
C ALA A 72 -18.30 -6.01 10.58
N CYS A 73 -19.32 -5.25 10.15
CA CYS A 73 -20.55 -4.96 10.88
C CYS A 73 -21.71 -5.89 10.51
N PHE A 74 -21.94 -6.15 9.23
CA PHE A 74 -23.09 -6.91 8.76
C PHE A 74 -22.67 -8.30 8.29
N TYR A 75 -23.24 -9.36 8.85
CA TYR A 75 -22.86 -10.73 8.48
C TYR A 75 -23.68 -11.31 7.31
N GLY A 76 -24.75 -10.65 6.88
CA GLY A 76 -25.49 -11.00 5.68
C GLY A 76 -25.55 -9.83 4.73
N ASN A 77 -24.54 -9.69 3.86
CA ASN A 77 -24.53 -8.66 2.82
C ASN A 77 -24.81 -9.28 1.47
N GLU A 78 -25.54 -8.55 0.63
CA GLU A 78 -25.86 -8.94 -0.74
C GLU A 78 -25.83 -7.70 -1.64
N ALA A 79 -25.18 -7.77 -2.80
CA ALA A 79 -25.16 -6.67 -3.76
C ALA A 79 -25.52 -7.11 -5.19
N ARG A 80 -26.22 -6.23 -5.91
CA ARG A 80 -26.59 -6.39 -7.32
C ARG A 80 -26.49 -5.06 -8.06
N LEU A 81 -26.19 -5.11 -9.36
CA LEU A 81 -26.02 -3.93 -10.21
C LEU A 81 -27.08 -3.92 -11.31
N GLU A 82 -27.76 -2.79 -11.48
CA GLU A 82 -28.65 -2.55 -12.62
C GLU A 82 -28.15 -1.34 -13.41
N PHE A 83 -28.13 -1.44 -14.74
CA PHE A 83 -27.92 -0.25 -15.56
C PHE A 83 -29.19 0.60 -15.59
N THR A 84 -29.00 1.92 -15.57
CA THR A 84 -30.11 2.86 -15.74
C THR A 84 -30.21 3.22 -17.22
N GLU A 85 -31.42 3.17 -17.77
CA GLU A 85 -31.71 3.84 -19.04
C GLU A 85 -31.74 5.35 -18.76
N GLY A 86 -30.85 6.12 -19.39
CA GLY A 86 -30.72 7.55 -19.13
C GLY A 86 -30.44 8.35 -20.40
N ASP A 87 -30.79 9.63 -20.38
CA ASP A 87 -30.61 10.56 -21.52
C ASP A 87 -29.14 10.97 -21.77
N ARG A 88 -28.21 10.56 -20.89
CA ARG A 88 -26.77 10.85 -20.97
C ARG A 88 -26.01 9.59 -21.37
N GLU A 89 -25.22 9.72 -22.43
CA GLU A 89 -24.30 8.66 -22.90
C GLU A 89 -22.87 8.92 -22.39
N PRO A 90 -22.22 7.97 -21.69
CA PRO A 90 -22.68 6.60 -21.43
C PRO A 90 -23.64 6.50 -20.24
N ALA A 91 -24.74 5.76 -20.43
CA ALA A 91 -25.80 5.60 -19.43
C ALA A 91 -25.30 4.91 -18.14
N GLY A 92 -25.64 5.45 -16.98
CA GLY A 92 -25.13 5.03 -15.67
C GLY A 92 -25.72 3.72 -15.11
N GLY A 93 -25.71 3.58 -13.79
CA GLY A 93 -26.22 2.40 -13.10
C GLY A 93 -26.53 2.62 -11.62
N ILE A 94 -27.30 1.71 -11.03
CA ILE A 94 -27.62 1.67 -9.61
C ILE A 94 -27.12 0.35 -9.04
N LEU A 95 -26.25 0.45 -8.04
CA LEU A 95 -25.82 -0.68 -7.24
C LEU A 95 -26.70 -0.73 -5.98
N TYR A 96 -27.45 -1.82 -5.84
CA TYR A 96 -28.25 -2.10 -4.66
C TYR A 96 -27.42 -2.93 -3.70
N LEU A 97 -27.31 -2.47 -2.46
CA LEU A 97 -26.62 -3.17 -1.39
C LEU A 97 -27.60 -3.44 -0.26
N LYS A 98 -27.88 -4.71 0.00
CA LYS A 98 -28.67 -5.16 1.14
C LYS A 98 -27.72 -5.58 2.25
N THR A 99 -27.90 -4.97 3.42
CA THR A 99 -27.12 -5.28 4.63
C THR A 99 -28.04 -5.88 5.68
N SER A 100 -27.61 -6.97 6.31
CA SER A 100 -28.39 -7.68 7.32
C SER A 100 -27.49 -8.32 8.39
N ASP A 101 -28.11 -8.82 9.46
CA ASP A 101 -27.39 -9.46 10.57
C ASP A 101 -26.28 -8.60 11.19
N ALA A 102 -26.60 -7.33 11.46
CA ALA A 102 -25.71 -6.43 12.22
C ALA A 102 -25.31 -7.07 13.55
N HIS A 103 -24.01 -7.16 13.83
CA HIS A 103 -23.50 -7.75 15.07
C HIS A 103 -23.54 -6.80 16.28
N SER A 104 -23.69 -5.50 16.03
CA SER A 104 -23.70 -4.42 17.04
C SER A 104 -24.58 -3.26 16.55
N TRP A 105 -25.06 -2.41 17.46
CA TRP A 105 -25.94 -1.28 17.10
C TRP A 105 -25.17 -0.05 16.61
N THR A 106 -23.87 0.02 16.91
CA THR A 106 -23.01 1.15 16.55
C THR A 106 -21.91 0.78 15.55
N CYS A 107 -21.91 -0.45 15.04
CA CYS A 107 -20.95 -0.84 14.02
C CYS A 107 -21.29 -0.22 12.67
N MET A 108 -20.29 -0.15 11.80
CA MET A 108 -20.43 0.40 10.46
C MET A 108 -19.44 -0.28 9.52
N ASP A 109 -19.90 -0.59 8.32
CA ASP A 109 -19.03 -1.02 7.22
C ASP A 109 -18.68 0.19 6.34
N LEU A 110 -17.43 0.22 5.86
CA LEU A 110 -16.98 1.19 4.88
C LEU A 110 -16.52 0.42 3.64
N TYR A 111 -17.15 0.68 2.50
CA TYR A 111 -16.85 0.03 1.23
C TYR A 111 -16.18 0.98 0.26
N VAL A 112 -15.28 0.44 -0.54
CA VAL A 112 -14.72 1.07 -1.73
C VAL A 112 -15.27 0.32 -2.94
N PHE A 113 -15.87 1.04 -3.87
CA PHE A 113 -16.37 0.52 -5.13
C PHE A 113 -15.51 1.06 -6.26
N ALA A 114 -14.94 0.18 -7.06
CA ALA A 114 -13.97 0.59 -8.06
C ALA A 114 -14.14 -0.11 -9.41
N THR A 115 -13.79 0.65 -10.43
CA THR A 115 -13.46 0.20 -11.78
C THR A 115 -12.04 0.70 -12.09
N PRO A 116 -11.41 0.26 -13.18
CA PRO A 116 -10.21 0.90 -13.72
C PRO A 116 -10.35 2.42 -13.90
N TYR A 117 -11.56 2.92 -14.11
CA TYR A 117 -11.81 4.32 -14.45
C TYR A 117 -12.14 5.14 -13.19
N ARG A 118 -12.93 4.61 -12.26
CA ARG A 118 -13.38 5.35 -11.06
C ARG A 118 -13.19 4.60 -9.77
N VAL A 119 -13.02 5.36 -8.69
CA VAL A 119 -13.10 4.87 -7.32
C VAL A 119 -14.11 5.73 -6.58
N THR A 120 -15.09 5.08 -5.95
CA THR A 120 -16.05 5.71 -5.04
C THR A 120 -16.11 4.91 -3.75
N TRP A 121 -16.68 5.49 -2.71
CA TRP A 121 -16.70 4.93 -1.37
C TRP A 121 -17.99 5.33 -0.68
N ASP A 122 -18.52 4.44 0.14
CA ASP A 122 -19.75 4.67 0.88
C ASP A 122 -19.76 3.87 2.19
N TYR A 123 -20.56 4.31 3.15
CA TYR A 123 -20.62 3.73 4.49
C TYR A 123 -22.04 3.33 4.88
N TYR A 124 -22.16 2.22 5.60
CA TYR A 124 -23.45 1.67 5.99
C TYR A 124 -23.46 1.36 7.48
N PHE A 125 -24.45 1.93 8.19
CA PHE A 125 -24.61 1.81 9.65
C PHE A 125 -25.96 1.20 10.06
N SER A 126 -26.82 0.87 9.09
CA SER A 126 -28.13 0.25 9.36
C SER A 126 -28.37 -0.95 8.46
N ALA A 127 -28.92 -2.02 9.03
CA ALA A 127 -29.30 -3.24 8.31
C ALA A 127 -30.57 -3.00 7.50
N ARG A 128 -30.39 -2.59 6.24
CA ARG A 128 -31.47 -2.32 5.27
C ARG A 128 -30.93 -2.43 3.84
N GLU A 129 -31.80 -2.21 2.88
CA GLU A 129 -31.41 -1.97 1.50
C GLU A 129 -30.94 -0.53 1.31
N HIS A 130 -29.79 -0.39 0.64
CA HIS A 130 -29.15 0.86 0.27
C HIS A 130 -28.92 0.89 -1.23
N THR A 131 -28.72 2.08 -1.77
CA THR A 131 -28.49 2.29 -3.20
C THR A 131 -27.33 3.25 -3.41
N LEU A 132 -26.35 2.82 -4.20
CA LEU A 132 -25.27 3.65 -4.70
C LEU A 132 -25.53 3.93 -6.18
N LYS A 133 -25.67 5.22 -6.54
CA LYS A 133 -25.99 5.63 -7.90
C LYS A 133 -24.74 6.09 -8.63
N PHE A 134 -24.54 5.57 -9.84
CA PHE A 134 -23.59 6.05 -10.83
C PHE A 134 -24.38 6.85 -11.87
N ASP A 135 -24.27 8.18 -11.86
CA ASP A 135 -25.07 9.04 -12.75
C ASP A 135 -24.76 8.83 -14.24
N SER A 136 -23.48 8.67 -14.57
CA SER A 136 -22.97 8.28 -15.90
C SER A 136 -21.61 7.61 -15.76
N TRP A 137 -21.23 6.78 -16.72
CA TRP A 137 -19.85 6.26 -16.81
C TRP A 137 -18.91 7.35 -17.34
N GLU A 138 -17.62 7.33 -16.96
CA GLU A 138 -16.63 8.36 -17.32
C GLU A 138 -16.36 8.31 -18.82
N GLU A 139 -16.27 7.09 -19.35
CA GLU A 139 -16.00 6.81 -20.76
C GLU A 139 -16.82 5.60 -21.25
N PRO A 140 -17.08 5.48 -22.56
CA PRO A 140 -17.71 4.28 -23.12
C PRO A 140 -16.95 2.99 -22.82
N ALA A 141 -15.62 3.08 -22.65
CA ALA A 141 -14.79 1.94 -22.29
C ALA A 141 -15.04 1.45 -20.86
N GLU A 142 -15.39 2.35 -19.93
CA GLU A 142 -15.82 1.98 -18.59
C GLU A 142 -17.12 1.18 -18.62
N LEU A 143 -18.11 1.62 -19.40
CA LEU A 143 -19.37 0.90 -19.55
C LEU A 143 -19.14 -0.53 -20.07
N GLU A 144 -18.29 -0.70 -21.08
CA GLU A 144 -17.96 -2.02 -21.62
C GLU A 144 -17.19 -2.87 -20.60
N TYR A 145 -16.27 -2.27 -19.86
CA TYR A 145 -15.59 -2.96 -18.76
C TYR A 145 -16.59 -3.46 -17.71
N VAL A 146 -17.52 -2.63 -17.25
CA VAL A 146 -18.51 -2.98 -16.22
C VAL A 146 -19.46 -4.08 -16.71
N LYS A 147 -19.80 -4.12 -17.99
CA LYS A 147 -20.60 -5.22 -18.57
C LYS A 147 -19.90 -6.57 -18.46
N GLN A 148 -18.58 -6.59 -18.69
CA GLN A 148 -17.79 -7.82 -18.73
C GLN A 148 -17.27 -8.24 -17.35
N HIS A 149 -16.84 -7.30 -16.53
CA HIS A 149 -16.10 -7.54 -15.28
C HIS A 149 -16.82 -7.02 -14.03
N GLY A 150 -17.85 -6.19 -14.18
CA GLY A 150 -18.60 -5.60 -13.07
C GLY A 150 -17.86 -4.48 -12.34
N VAL A 151 -18.43 -4.07 -11.20
CA VAL A 151 -17.81 -3.13 -10.26
C VAL A 151 -17.17 -3.92 -9.13
N SER A 152 -15.88 -3.71 -8.89
CA SER A 152 -15.15 -4.35 -7.80
C SER A 152 -15.55 -3.72 -6.47
N VAL A 153 -15.91 -4.56 -5.50
CA VAL A 153 -16.27 -4.17 -4.13
C VAL A 153 -15.13 -4.55 -3.21
N PHE A 154 -14.67 -3.58 -2.43
CA PHE A 154 -13.69 -3.81 -1.39
C PHE A 154 -14.25 -3.35 -0.04
N LEU A 155 -13.94 -4.08 1.03
CA LEU A 155 -14.35 -3.74 2.38
C LEU A 155 -13.15 -3.29 3.21
N MET A 156 -13.31 -2.19 3.92
CA MET A 156 -12.36 -1.77 4.95
C MET A 156 -12.59 -2.59 6.22
N PRO A 157 -11.66 -3.48 6.62
CA PRO A 157 -11.88 -4.44 7.71
C PRO A 157 -12.12 -3.77 9.07
N SER A 158 -11.56 -2.57 9.26
CA SER A 158 -11.60 -1.87 10.55
C SER A 158 -12.70 -0.81 10.67
N GLY A 159 -13.56 -0.63 9.64
CA GLY A 159 -14.57 0.42 9.59
C GLY A 159 -13.98 1.85 9.70
N MET A 160 -14.80 2.90 9.82
CA MET A 160 -14.30 4.29 9.81
C MET A 160 -13.41 4.64 11.02
N MET A 161 -13.76 4.14 12.22
CA MET A 161 -12.97 4.45 13.42
C MET A 161 -11.61 3.75 13.39
N GLY A 162 -11.57 2.49 12.95
CA GLY A 162 -10.31 1.79 12.76
C GLY A 162 -9.49 2.36 11.61
N THR A 163 -10.13 2.80 10.52
CA THR A 163 -9.45 3.55 9.43
C THR A 163 -8.80 4.83 9.98
N LEU A 164 -9.50 5.63 10.79
CA LEU A 164 -8.94 6.85 11.40
C LEU A 164 -7.79 6.55 12.38
N LEU A 165 -7.88 5.46 13.13
CA LEU A 165 -6.82 5.03 14.04
C LEU A 165 -5.61 4.46 13.30
N SER A 166 -5.81 3.67 12.24
CA SER A 166 -4.71 3.14 11.43
C SER A 166 -3.98 4.24 10.65
N LEU A 167 -4.61 5.40 10.38
CA LEU A 167 -3.89 6.56 9.86
C LEU A 167 -2.82 7.07 10.86
N ILE A 168 -3.04 6.88 12.16
CA ILE A 168 -2.04 7.17 13.21
C ILE A 168 -0.83 6.25 13.11
N ASP A 169 -0.99 5.05 12.53
CA ASP A 169 0.11 4.09 12.34
C ASP A 169 0.83 4.29 11.00
N ILE A 170 0.17 4.83 9.97
CA ILE A 170 0.79 5.12 8.65
C ILE A 170 1.51 6.47 8.59
N LEU A 171 0.89 7.55 9.09
CA LEU A 171 1.51 8.88 9.06
C LEU A 171 2.93 8.95 9.67
N PRO A 172 3.26 8.21 10.75
CA PRO A 172 4.62 8.15 11.27
C PRO A 172 5.64 7.60 10.27
N LEU A 173 5.27 6.63 9.42
CA LEU A 173 6.20 5.94 8.51
C LEU A 173 6.92 6.93 7.57
N PHE A 174 6.20 7.99 7.16
CA PHE A 174 6.72 9.02 6.27
C PHE A 174 7.41 10.18 7.00
N SER A 175 7.47 10.15 8.33
CA SER A 175 8.13 11.19 9.14
C SER A 175 9.64 11.04 9.10
N ASN A 176 10.35 12.15 8.86
CA ASN A 176 11.81 12.18 8.97
C ASN A 176 12.26 12.43 10.42
N SER A 177 11.92 11.49 11.30
CA SER A 177 12.20 11.59 12.73
C SER A 177 12.60 10.23 13.31
N HIS A 178 13.13 10.22 14.53
CA HIS A 178 13.36 8.98 15.27
C HIS A 178 12.06 8.19 15.50
N TRP A 179 10.94 8.88 15.63
CA TRP A 179 9.64 8.23 15.74
C TRP A 179 9.26 7.52 14.44
N GLY A 180 9.42 8.18 13.29
CA GLY A 180 9.19 7.55 12.00
C GLY A 180 10.13 6.38 11.73
N GLN A 181 11.40 6.52 12.09
CA GLN A 181 12.36 5.42 12.03
C GLN A 181 11.89 4.20 12.84
N ASN A 182 11.51 4.40 14.10
CA ASN A 182 11.04 3.30 14.94
C ASN A 182 9.73 2.70 14.43
N ALA A 183 8.84 3.50 13.85
CA ALA A 183 7.61 3.02 13.23
C ALA A 183 7.90 2.12 12.01
N ASN A 184 8.82 2.52 11.13
CA ASN A 184 9.24 1.69 9.99
C ASN A 184 9.88 0.37 10.47
N LEU A 185 10.76 0.42 11.48
CA LEU A 185 11.36 -0.79 12.04
C LEU A 185 10.32 -1.74 12.65
N ALA A 186 9.39 -1.20 13.44
CA ALA A 186 8.31 -1.98 14.05
C ALA A 186 7.36 -2.58 13.00
N PHE A 187 7.09 -1.85 11.91
CA PHE A 187 6.31 -2.34 10.79
C PHE A 187 6.99 -3.55 10.13
N LEU A 188 8.28 -3.43 9.77
CA LEU A 188 9.03 -4.51 9.13
C LEU A 188 9.20 -5.73 10.06
N GLU A 189 9.41 -5.51 11.36
CA GLU A 189 9.45 -6.59 12.35
C GLU A 189 8.10 -7.31 12.43
N LYS A 190 6.98 -6.57 12.52
CA LYS A 190 5.63 -7.14 12.63
C LYS A 190 5.21 -7.88 11.37
N HIS A 191 5.52 -7.36 10.19
CA HIS A 191 4.97 -7.85 8.93
C HIS A 191 5.91 -8.75 8.12
N MET A 192 7.22 -8.62 8.30
CA MET A 192 8.22 -9.46 7.63
C MET A 192 8.98 -10.37 8.59
N GLY A 193 8.85 -10.18 9.91
CA GLY A 193 9.73 -10.84 10.88
C GLY A 193 11.19 -10.40 10.76
N ALA A 194 11.44 -9.24 10.13
CA ALA A 194 12.78 -8.74 9.84
C ALA A 194 13.38 -8.01 11.04
N THR A 195 14.63 -8.31 11.36
CA THR A 195 15.39 -7.65 12.43
C THR A 195 16.48 -6.76 11.85
N PHE A 196 16.49 -5.49 12.25
CA PHE A 196 17.51 -4.53 11.83
C PHE A 196 18.42 -4.20 13.00
N GLU A 197 19.68 -4.65 12.92
CA GLU A 197 20.67 -4.39 13.95
C GLU A 197 21.52 -3.16 13.62
N LYS A 198 21.84 -2.39 14.66
CA LYS A 198 22.71 -1.23 14.49
C LYS A 198 24.15 -1.69 14.27
N ARG A 199 24.70 -1.36 13.10
CA ARG A 199 26.11 -1.63 12.76
C ARG A 199 27.07 -0.92 13.74
N PRO A 200 28.17 -1.58 14.16
CA PRO A 200 29.24 -0.90 14.90
C PRO A 200 29.90 0.18 14.04
N GLN A 201 30.42 1.22 14.68
CA GLN A 201 31.15 2.29 13.99
C GLN A 201 32.53 1.81 13.51
N PRO A 202 33.08 2.39 12.42
CA PRO A 202 32.50 3.46 11.61
C PRO A 202 31.37 2.96 10.69
N TRP A 203 30.35 3.80 10.49
CA TRP A 203 29.18 3.47 9.65
C TRP A 203 29.48 3.60 8.15
N HIS A 204 30.48 4.41 7.80
CA HIS A 204 30.86 4.64 6.41
C HIS A 204 32.12 3.82 6.12
N ALA A 205 32.10 3.12 4.98
CA ALA A 205 33.30 2.52 4.41
C ALA A 205 33.79 3.43 3.27
N THR A 206 35.10 3.60 3.16
CA THR A 206 35.68 4.24 1.98
C THR A 206 35.65 3.24 0.83
N ILE A 207 34.84 3.52 -0.18
CA ILE A 207 34.83 2.77 -1.44
C ILE A 207 35.83 3.47 -2.36
N ASN A 208 36.83 2.73 -2.83
CA ASN A 208 37.75 3.20 -3.84
C ASN A 208 37.10 3.01 -5.23
N PRO A 209 36.82 4.08 -5.99
CA PRO A 209 36.18 3.97 -7.31
C PRO A 209 36.94 3.07 -8.30
N GLU A 210 38.25 2.91 -8.10
CA GLU A 210 39.05 2.02 -8.93
C GLU A 210 38.67 0.54 -8.79
N ASP A 211 38.23 0.14 -7.60
CA ASP A 211 37.83 -1.25 -7.30
C ASP A 211 36.40 -1.58 -7.77
N VAL A 212 35.64 -0.57 -8.20
CA VAL A 212 34.28 -0.71 -8.72
C VAL A 212 34.31 -0.98 -10.23
N HIS A 213 33.47 -1.89 -10.68
CA HIS A 213 33.41 -2.33 -12.07
C HIS A 213 32.04 -2.03 -12.68
N SER A 214 32.00 -1.89 -14.01
CA SER A 214 30.73 -1.77 -14.74
C SER A 214 29.83 -2.97 -14.45
N GLY A 215 28.58 -2.68 -14.12
CA GLY A 215 27.56 -3.67 -13.75
C GLY A 215 27.53 -4.01 -12.26
N ASP A 216 28.48 -3.54 -11.45
CA ASP A 216 28.36 -3.65 -10.00
C ASP A 216 27.11 -2.90 -9.52
N PHE A 217 26.47 -3.46 -8.49
CA PHE A 217 25.13 -3.08 -8.06
C PHE A 217 25.16 -2.36 -6.71
N LEU A 218 24.37 -1.31 -6.57
CA LEU A 218 24.17 -0.59 -5.31
C LEU A 218 22.76 -0.91 -4.80
N ALA A 219 22.70 -1.59 -3.65
CA ALA A 219 21.46 -1.80 -2.92
C ALA A 219 21.28 -0.65 -1.91
N VAL A 220 20.20 0.10 -2.01
CA VAL A 220 19.91 1.25 -1.15
C VAL A 220 18.67 0.95 -0.30
N SER A 221 18.79 1.22 1.00
CA SER A 221 17.72 1.01 1.98
C SER A 221 17.59 2.20 2.90
N LYS A 222 16.51 2.96 2.74
CA LYS A 222 16.06 4.03 3.63
C LYS A 222 15.03 3.50 4.63
N ILE A 223 15.03 4.11 5.81
CA ILE A 223 14.21 3.67 6.97
C ILE A 223 13.50 4.84 7.69
N ARG A 224 13.62 6.07 7.19
CA ARG A 224 12.89 7.24 7.71
C ARG A 224 12.65 8.29 6.61
N GLY A 225 11.76 9.24 6.90
CA GLY A 225 11.37 10.27 5.93
C GLY A 225 10.42 9.75 4.86
N ARG A 226 10.02 10.62 3.93
CA ARG A 226 9.07 10.30 2.86
C ARG A 226 9.49 9.04 2.10
N TRP A 227 10.74 9.02 1.63
CA TRP A 227 11.28 7.90 0.87
C TRP A 227 11.49 6.64 1.71
N GLY A 228 11.92 6.76 2.97
CA GLY A 228 12.00 5.60 3.86
C GLY A 228 10.65 4.95 4.15
N GLY A 229 9.57 5.73 4.22
CA GLY A 229 8.20 5.20 4.35
C GLY A 229 7.76 4.41 3.11
N PHE A 230 7.98 4.97 1.91
CA PHE A 230 7.71 4.25 0.65
C PHE A 230 8.53 2.96 0.55
N GLU A 231 9.84 3.06 0.78
CA GLU A 231 10.71 1.89 0.72
C GLU A 231 10.37 0.84 1.80
N THR A 232 9.75 1.23 2.92
CA THR A 232 9.28 0.28 3.94
C THR A 232 8.12 -0.54 3.42
N LEU A 233 7.19 0.10 2.70
CA LEU A 233 6.09 -0.60 2.03
C LEU A 233 6.62 -1.48 0.89
N GLU A 234 7.56 -0.99 0.10
CA GLU A 234 8.22 -1.75 -0.97
C GLU A 234 8.93 -3.00 -0.44
N LYS A 235 9.71 -2.88 0.64
CA LYS A 235 10.35 -4.02 1.31
C LYS A 235 9.32 -5.07 1.73
N TRP A 236 8.19 -4.62 2.28
CA TRP A 236 7.12 -5.53 2.71
C TRP A 236 6.46 -6.27 1.55
N VAL A 237 6.10 -5.56 0.48
CA VAL A 237 5.39 -6.17 -0.66
C VAL A 237 6.31 -7.01 -1.56
N THR A 238 7.61 -6.70 -1.63
CA THR A 238 8.59 -7.45 -2.44
C THR A 238 9.32 -8.53 -1.64
N GLY A 239 9.29 -8.48 -0.31
CA GLY A 239 10.13 -9.31 0.56
C GLY A 239 11.61 -8.92 0.56
N ALA A 240 12.01 -7.83 -0.11
CA ALA A 240 13.38 -7.36 -0.18
C ALA A 240 13.80 -6.56 1.06
N PHE A 241 15.11 -6.38 1.24
CA PHE A 241 15.68 -5.49 2.26
C PHE A 241 16.16 -4.14 1.70
N ALA A 242 16.24 -4.02 0.37
CA ALA A 242 16.50 -2.76 -0.32
C ALA A 242 15.18 -2.23 -0.89
N GLY A 243 14.98 -0.92 -0.84
CA GLY A 243 13.86 -0.26 -1.52
C GLY A 243 14.27 0.43 -2.82
N HIS A 244 15.56 0.76 -2.96
CA HIS A 244 16.07 1.40 -4.17
C HIS A 244 17.33 0.72 -4.66
N THR A 245 17.58 0.82 -5.96
CA THR A 245 18.72 0.17 -6.61
C THR A 245 19.36 1.09 -7.64
N ALA A 246 20.67 1.03 -7.75
CA ALA A 246 21.43 1.74 -8.78
C ALA A 246 22.53 0.84 -9.35
N VAL A 247 23.01 1.18 -10.54
CA VAL A 247 24.07 0.43 -11.23
C VAL A 247 25.30 1.30 -11.46
N CYS A 248 26.47 0.73 -11.24
CA CYS A 248 27.75 1.38 -11.53
C CYS A 248 28.17 1.13 -12.99
N LEU A 249 28.67 2.17 -13.67
CA LEU A 249 29.18 2.08 -15.04
C LEU A 249 30.51 2.85 -15.14
N LYS A 250 31.56 2.21 -15.68
CA LYS A 250 32.79 2.90 -16.08
C LYS A 250 32.72 3.33 -17.54
N ASP A 251 33.10 4.58 -17.82
CA ASP A 251 33.25 5.07 -19.20
C ASP A 251 34.57 4.57 -19.84
N LYS A 252 34.91 5.09 -21.03
CA LYS A 252 36.10 4.66 -21.77
C LYS A 252 37.39 5.19 -21.14
N GLU A 253 37.28 6.30 -20.43
CA GLU A 253 38.35 7.00 -19.72
C GLU A 253 38.59 6.37 -18.34
N GLY A 254 37.68 5.52 -17.87
CA GLY A 254 37.74 4.81 -16.59
C GLY A 254 36.98 5.50 -15.46
N ASN A 255 36.33 6.65 -15.71
CA ASN A 255 35.56 7.35 -14.69
C ASN A 255 34.32 6.55 -14.31
N LEU A 256 33.96 6.61 -13.03
CA LEU A 256 32.83 5.89 -12.48
C LEU A 256 31.57 6.75 -12.48
N TRP A 257 30.48 6.16 -12.97
CA TRP A 257 29.16 6.74 -13.08
C TRP A 257 28.14 5.85 -12.38
N VAL A 258 27.06 6.46 -11.88
CA VAL A 258 25.93 5.75 -11.28
C VAL A 258 24.69 6.04 -12.10
N GLY A 259 24.08 4.97 -12.62
CA GLY A 259 22.78 5.02 -13.28
C GLY A 259 21.68 4.63 -12.30
N GLU A 260 20.67 5.48 -12.14
CA GLU A 260 19.51 5.21 -11.30
C GLU A 260 18.24 5.85 -11.85
N SER A 261 17.09 5.39 -11.35
CA SER A 261 15.79 6.00 -11.60
C SER A 261 15.22 6.56 -10.31
N GLY A 262 14.58 7.73 -10.35
CA GLY A 262 13.97 8.34 -9.15
C GLY A 262 14.75 9.53 -8.62
N HIS A 263 15.65 10.07 -9.45
CA HIS A 263 16.38 11.30 -9.14
C HIS A 263 15.50 12.51 -9.42
N GLU A 264 15.35 13.39 -8.44
CA GLU A 264 14.53 14.60 -8.54
C GLU A 264 15.31 15.69 -9.29
N ASN A 265 14.74 16.19 -10.40
CA ASN A 265 15.33 17.29 -11.15
C ASN A 265 14.99 18.66 -10.51
N GLU A 266 15.51 19.75 -11.09
CA GLU A 266 15.27 21.12 -10.60
C GLU A 266 13.78 21.54 -10.56
N LYS A 267 12.90 20.82 -11.27
CA LYS A 267 11.45 21.06 -11.29
C LYS A 267 10.68 20.19 -10.29
N GLY A 268 11.36 19.31 -9.55
CA GLY A 268 10.72 18.36 -8.65
C GLY A 268 10.21 17.09 -9.35
N GLU A 269 10.60 16.84 -10.61
CA GLU A 269 10.20 15.65 -11.35
C GLU A 269 11.23 14.53 -11.15
N GLU A 270 10.75 13.31 -10.91
CA GLU A 270 11.61 12.14 -10.80
C GLU A 270 11.93 11.54 -12.17
N ILE A 271 13.22 11.48 -12.47
CA ILE A 271 13.74 11.04 -13.76
C ILE A 271 14.82 9.96 -13.62
N ILE A 272 15.15 9.35 -14.75
CA ILE A 272 16.31 8.46 -14.89
C ILE A 272 17.55 9.29 -15.17
N VAL A 273 18.62 9.09 -14.40
CA VAL A 273 19.88 9.82 -14.55
C VAL A 273 21.07 8.88 -14.61
N VAL A 274 22.16 9.39 -15.19
CA VAL A 274 23.50 8.80 -15.08
C VAL A 274 24.44 9.91 -14.67
N ILE A 275 24.84 9.93 -13.40
CA ILE A 275 25.66 11.01 -12.82
C ILE A 275 27.02 10.48 -12.34
N PRO A 276 28.06 11.34 -12.23
CA PRO A 276 29.35 10.93 -11.70
C PRO A 276 29.24 10.35 -10.30
N TRP A 277 30.09 9.37 -9.98
CA TRP A 277 30.12 8.73 -8.66
C TRP A 277 30.26 9.73 -7.51
N ASP A 278 31.15 10.71 -7.64
CA ASP A 278 31.40 11.68 -6.57
C ASP A 278 30.16 12.53 -6.26
N GLU A 279 29.41 12.90 -7.30
CA GLU A 279 28.15 13.63 -7.16
C GLU A 279 27.08 12.76 -6.49
N TRP A 280 26.90 11.52 -6.96
CA TRP A 280 25.95 10.58 -6.36
C TRP A 280 26.27 10.30 -4.89
N TRP A 281 27.56 10.10 -4.58
CA TRP A 281 28.03 9.83 -3.23
C TRP A 281 27.87 11.03 -2.30
N GLU A 282 28.12 12.25 -2.80
CA GLU A 282 27.86 13.48 -2.03
C GLU A 282 26.38 13.65 -1.71
N LEU A 283 25.49 13.34 -2.66
CA LEU A 283 24.04 13.36 -2.44
C LEU A 283 23.63 12.32 -1.38
N ALA A 284 24.13 11.09 -1.48
CA ALA A 284 23.87 10.03 -0.51
C ALA A 284 24.33 10.40 0.92
N LEU A 285 25.47 11.10 1.05
CA LEU A 285 25.98 11.57 2.34
C LEU A 285 25.16 12.73 2.94
N LYS A 286 24.49 13.53 2.09
CA LYS A 286 23.61 14.63 2.51
C LYS A 286 22.18 14.19 2.78
N ASP A 287 21.79 13.00 2.32
CA ASP A 287 20.45 12.45 2.48
C ASP A 287 20.15 12.20 3.97
N ASP A 288 19.25 13.02 4.51
CA ASP A 288 18.86 12.96 5.91
C ASP A 288 17.88 11.82 6.22
N SER A 289 17.44 11.05 5.22
CA SER A 289 16.68 9.80 5.40
C SER A 289 17.51 8.63 5.93
N ASN A 290 18.83 8.85 6.11
CA ASN A 290 19.79 7.86 6.61
C ASN A 290 19.83 6.60 5.73
N PRO A 291 20.24 6.73 4.44
CA PRO A 291 20.32 5.60 3.53
C PRO A 291 21.39 4.60 3.96
N GLN A 292 21.04 3.33 3.92
CA GLN A 292 21.97 2.21 4.09
C GLN A 292 22.32 1.70 2.69
N ILE A 293 23.60 1.75 2.34
CA ILE A 293 24.06 1.44 0.99
C ILE A 293 25.01 0.25 1.04
N ALA A 294 24.71 -0.78 0.26
CA ALA A 294 25.58 -1.93 0.05
C ALA A 294 26.03 -1.98 -1.42
N LEU A 295 27.35 -1.95 -1.64
CA LEU A 295 27.95 -2.25 -2.93
C LEU A 295 28.08 -3.76 -3.08
N LEU A 296 27.44 -4.31 -4.11
CA LEU A 296 27.41 -5.73 -4.44
C LEU A 296 28.13 -5.95 -5.79
N PRO A 297 29.39 -6.42 -5.77
CA PRO A 297 30.11 -6.71 -7.00
C PRO A 297 29.49 -7.85 -7.78
N LEU A 298 29.53 -7.77 -9.11
CA LEU A 298 29.12 -8.90 -9.94
C LEU A 298 30.02 -10.12 -9.71
N HIS A 299 29.41 -11.31 -9.66
CA HIS A 299 30.15 -12.57 -9.67
C HIS A 299 31.08 -12.62 -10.91
N PRO A 300 32.33 -13.11 -10.80
CA PRO A 300 33.30 -13.09 -11.90
C PRO A 300 32.77 -13.65 -13.23
N ASP A 301 32.02 -14.75 -13.19
CA ASP A 301 31.43 -15.37 -14.39
C ASP A 301 30.35 -14.53 -15.07
N VAL A 302 29.63 -13.71 -14.31
CA VAL A 302 28.63 -12.77 -14.83
C VAL A 302 29.34 -11.53 -15.36
N ARG A 303 30.33 -11.03 -14.62
CA ARG A 303 31.17 -9.90 -15.02
C ARG A 303 31.86 -10.14 -16.36
N ALA A 304 32.41 -11.34 -16.58
CA ALA A 304 33.04 -11.71 -17.85
C ALA A 304 32.10 -11.64 -19.06
N LYS A 305 30.78 -11.70 -18.84
CA LYS A 305 29.74 -11.62 -19.87
C LYS A 305 29.13 -10.22 -19.99
N PHE A 306 29.47 -9.30 -19.08
CA PHE A 306 28.87 -7.97 -19.06
C PHE A 306 29.32 -7.15 -20.27
N ASN A 307 28.36 -6.67 -21.05
CA ASN A 307 28.62 -5.84 -22.22
C ASN A 307 28.49 -4.35 -21.86
N SER A 308 29.62 -3.73 -21.49
CA SER A 308 29.67 -2.32 -21.09
C SER A 308 29.19 -1.36 -22.19
N THR A 309 29.47 -1.66 -23.47
CA THR A 309 29.03 -0.81 -24.59
C THR A 309 27.50 -0.80 -24.69
N ALA A 310 26.88 -1.97 -24.69
CA ALA A 310 25.42 -2.09 -24.74
C ALA A 310 24.76 -1.48 -23.50
N ALA A 311 25.36 -1.65 -22.31
CA ALA A 311 24.87 -1.04 -21.08
C ALA A 311 24.86 0.50 -21.16
N TRP A 312 25.93 1.10 -21.70
CA TRP A 312 25.99 2.56 -21.91
C TRP A 312 25.01 3.05 -22.96
N GLU A 313 24.84 2.33 -24.06
CA GLU A 313 23.83 2.66 -25.08
C GLU A 313 22.42 2.67 -24.48
N TYR A 314 22.11 1.65 -23.67
CA TYR A 314 20.83 1.58 -22.96
C TYR A 314 20.66 2.72 -21.95
N ALA A 315 21.65 2.93 -21.07
CA ALA A 315 21.59 3.97 -20.03
C ALA A 315 21.39 5.38 -20.64
N ARG A 316 22.10 5.70 -21.73
CA ARG A 316 21.92 6.97 -22.46
C ARG A 316 20.55 7.08 -23.11
N SER A 317 20.00 5.98 -23.63
CA SER A 317 18.66 5.97 -24.21
C SER A 317 17.54 6.19 -23.18
N MET A 318 17.83 5.97 -21.90
CA MET A 318 16.87 6.11 -20.80
C MET A 318 17.04 7.41 -20.01
N SER A 319 18.24 8.00 -20.01
CA SER A 319 18.53 9.26 -19.33
C SER A 319 17.53 10.36 -19.69
N GLY A 320 16.97 11.02 -18.68
CA GLY A 320 15.96 12.07 -18.79
C GLY A 320 14.52 11.59 -18.95
N LYS A 321 14.27 10.28 -19.10
CA LYS A 321 12.89 9.74 -19.09
C LYS A 321 12.29 9.79 -17.68
N PRO A 322 10.95 9.91 -17.57
CA PRO A 322 10.28 9.92 -16.28
C PRO A 322 10.41 8.59 -15.54
N TYR A 323 10.29 8.65 -14.21
CA TYR A 323 10.32 7.46 -13.35
C TYR A 323 9.19 6.48 -13.68
N GLY A 324 9.55 5.19 -13.70
CA GLY A 324 8.67 4.10 -14.09
C GLY A 324 7.78 3.59 -12.95
N TYR A 325 7.00 4.46 -12.29
CA TYR A 325 6.12 4.07 -11.16
C TYR A 325 5.24 2.86 -11.47
N HIS A 326 4.69 2.80 -12.68
CA HIS A 326 3.89 1.67 -13.15
C HIS A 326 4.70 0.37 -13.15
N ASN A 327 5.91 0.37 -13.71
CA ASN A 327 6.78 -0.81 -13.75
C ASN A 327 7.20 -1.25 -12.34
N MET A 328 7.45 -0.29 -11.45
CA MET A 328 7.77 -0.57 -10.05
C MET A 328 6.61 -1.28 -9.36
N ILE A 329 5.38 -0.80 -9.49
CA ILE A 329 4.23 -1.46 -8.85
C ILE A 329 3.92 -2.81 -9.53
N PHE A 330 4.13 -2.95 -10.85
CA PHE A 330 4.06 -4.25 -11.52
C PHE A 330 5.09 -5.25 -11.02
N SER A 331 6.25 -4.79 -10.54
CA SER A 331 7.26 -5.67 -9.93
C SER A 331 6.80 -6.31 -8.61
N TRP A 332 5.74 -5.78 -8.00
CA TRP A 332 5.11 -6.41 -6.84
C TRP A 332 4.34 -7.69 -7.24
N ILE A 333 4.10 -7.89 -8.53
CA ILE A 333 3.36 -9.02 -9.10
C ILE A 333 4.35 -10.11 -9.52
N ASP A 334 4.61 -11.07 -8.62
CA ASP A 334 5.43 -12.25 -8.91
C ASP A 334 4.58 -13.42 -9.46
N THR A 335 3.33 -13.55 -8.98
CA THR A 335 2.37 -14.55 -9.48
C THR A 335 1.02 -13.89 -9.75
N MET A 336 0.11 -14.61 -10.43
CA MET A 336 -1.21 -14.04 -10.72
C MET A 336 -2.13 -13.91 -9.50
N ALA A 337 -1.94 -14.71 -8.43
CA ALA A 337 -2.92 -14.78 -7.33
C ALA A 337 -2.35 -15.05 -5.91
N ASP A 338 -1.07 -15.38 -5.73
CA ASP A 338 -0.56 -15.95 -4.46
C ASP A 338 0.75 -15.32 -3.96
N ASN A 339 1.03 -14.06 -4.32
CA ASN A 339 2.31 -13.39 -4.03
C ASN A 339 2.18 -12.11 -3.18
N TYR A 340 0.96 -11.70 -2.82
CA TYR A 340 0.77 -10.46 -2.07
C TYR A 340 0.66 -10.75 -0.57
N PRO A 341 1.26 -9.93 0.30
CA PRO A 341 1.04 -10.06 1.73
C PRO A 341 -0.41 -9.67 2.06
N PRO A 342 -1.16 -10.49 2.82
CA PRO A 342 -2.53 -10.16 3.19
C PRO A 342 -2.65 -8.76 3.84
N PRO A 343 -3.71 -7.98 3.54
CA PRO A 343 -4.87 -8.27 2.72
C PRO A 343 -4.73 -7.80 1.26
N LEU A 344 -3.51 -7.46 0.79
CA LEU A 344 -3.31 -7.11 -0.61
C LEU A 344 -3.67 -8.30 -1.50
N ASP A 345 -4.32 -8.02 -2.62
CA ASP A 345 -4.62 -8.97 -3.67
C ASP A 345 -4.47 -8.32 -5.05
N ALA A 346 -4.53 -9.13 -6.10
CA ALA A 346 -4.37 -8.67 -7.47
C ALA A 346 -5.42 -7.62 -7.87
N HIS A 347 -6.64 -7.68 -7.31
CA HIS A 347 -7.70 -6.74 -7.63
C HIS A 347 -7.42 -5.36 -7.04
N LEU A 348 -6.98 -5.32 -5.78
CA LEU A 348 -6.61 -4.07 -5.12
C LEU A 348 -5.41 -3.42 -5.82
N VAL A 349 -4.37 -4.20 -6.12
CA VAL A 349 -3.19 -3.70 -6.83
C VAL A 349 -3.56 -3.18 -8.22
N CYS A 350 -4.38 -3.91 -8.98
CA CYS A 350 -4.85 -3.46 -10.30
C CYS A 350 -5.64 -2.15 -10.23
N VAL A 351 -6.57 -2.00 -9.29
CA VAL A 351 -7.36 -0.76 -9.15
C VAL A 351 -6.47 0.42 -8.73
N SER A 352 -5.59 0.21 -7.75
CA SER A 352 -4.65 1.23 -7.29
C SER A 352 -3.68 1.64 -8.40
N LEU A 353 -3.15 0.69 -9.17
CA LEU A 353 -2.29 0.92 -10.34
C LEU A 353 -2.92 1.88 -11.35
N ILE A 354 -4.16 1.60 -11.76
CA ILE A 354 -4.80 2.34 -12.84
C ILE A 354 -5.13 3.77 -12.37
N ARG A 355 -5.57 3.95 -11.12
CA ARG A 355 -5.80 5.30 -10.58
C ARG A 355 -4.54 6.08 -10.25
N PHE A 356 -3.48 5.44 -9.76
CA PHE A 356 -2.18 6.11 -9.54
C PHE A 356 -1.62 6.62 -10.89
N THR A 357 -1.80 5.84 -11.96
CA THR A 357 -1.44 6.24 -13.33
C THR A 357 -2.29 7.43 -13.83
N CYS A 358 -3.60 7.44 -13.59
CA CYS A 358 -4.46 8.58 -13.95
C CYS A 358 -4.20 9.84 -13.09
N LEU A 359 -3.92 9.69 -11.80
CA LEU A 359 -3.61 10.79 -10.89
C LEU A 359 -2.28 11.46 -11.22
N LEU A 360 -1.25 10.67 -11.57
CA LEU A 360 0.04 11.21 -12.02
C LEU A 360 -0.08 11.96 -13.36
N ASN A 361 -0.90 11.46 -14.30
CA ASN A 361 -1.16 12.18 -15.56
C ASN A 361 -1.91 13.51 -15.35
N LEU A 362 -2.75 13.62 -14.32
CA LEU A 362 -3.43 14.87 -13.95
C LEU A 362 -2.52 15.88 -13.22
N CYS A 363 -1.44 15.41 -12.58
CA CYS A 363 -0.40 16.29 -12.02
C CYS A 363 0.69 16.68 -13.04
N ALA A 364 0.70 16.05 -14.22
CA ALA A 364 1.62 16.34 -15.32
C ALA A 364 1.02 17.29 -16.39
N THR A 365 -0.16 17.86 -16.13
CA THR A 365 -0.79 18.96 -16.88
C THR A 365 -1.06 20.12 -15.94
#